data_AF-A0A5R2N4D8-F1
#
_entry.id   AF-A0A5R2N4D8-F1
#
_cell.length_a   1.000
_cell.length_b   1.000
_cell.length_c   1.000
_cell.angle_alpha   90.00
_cell.angle_beta   90.00
_cell.angle_gamma   90.00
#
_symmetry.space_group_name_H-M   'P 1'
#
loop_
_entity.id
_entity.type
_entity.pdbx_description
1 polymer ?
#
loop_
_entity_poly.entity_id
_entity_poly.type
_entity_poly.pdbx_seq_one_letter_code
_entity_poly.pdbx_strand_id
1 'polypeptide(L)'
;EEFSTQILAGPNSRKILADVCEADLTLPWLTHQETRIAGRWAKLVRVSFAGELGWEIHTRVDDTAAIFDAICAAGQHHGLKPFGMYALDSLRLEKGYRTWKGDLSTDYSILQGGLERFVKWEKPDFRGKAALQNEKQQGVKKRFVTLVVENPGDCDAPYMSTLWHDGQIVGETTSGG
;
A
#
# COMPACT_ATOMS: atom_id res chain seq x y z
N GLU A 1 9.58 15.56 13.61
CA GLU A 1 8.58 14.50 13.38
C GLU A 1 7.58 14.58 14.52
N GLU A 2 6.36 15.10 14.28
CA GLU A 2 5.37 15.31 15.35
C GLU A 2 4.23 14.29 15.34
N PHE A 3 4.25 13.37 14.37
CA PHE A 3 3.17 12.41 14.15
C PHE A 3 3.70 10.99 13.93
N SER A 4 2.89 10.02 14.33
CA SER A 4 3.05 8.59 14.06
C SER A 4 1.84 8.06 13.29
N THR A 5 1.98 6.91 12.66
CA THR A 5 0.91 6.28 11.90
C THR A 5 0.82 4.80 12.25
N GLN A 6 -0.38 4.37 12.60
CA GLN A 6 -0.73 2.97 12.84
C GLN A 6 -1.65 2.49 11.71
N ILE A 7 -1.59 1.22 11.36
CA ILE A 7 -2.46 0.63 10.33
C ILE A 7 -3.42 -0.34 11.03
N LEU A 8 -4.72 -0.12 10.85
CA LEU A 8 -5.76 -1.07 11.24
C LEU A 8 -6.43 -1.59 9.98
N ALA A 9 -6.19 -2.86 9.66
CA ALA A 9 -6.68 -3.51 8.44
C ALA A 9 -7.41 -4.82 8.76
N GLY A 10 -8.37 -5.17 7.91
CA GLY A 10 -9.17 -6.39 7.99
C GLY A 10 -10.67 -6.10 8.11
N PRO A 11 -11.52 -7.13 7.96
CA PRO A 11 -12.98 -6.98 7.87
C PRO A 11 -13.63 -6.40 9.14
N ASN A 12 -13.00 -6.58 10.30
CA ASN A 12 -13.50 -6.05 11.58
C ASN A 12 -12.97 -4.65 11.93
N SER A 13 -12.08 -4.05 11.13
CA SER A 13 -11.48 -2.72 11.42
C SER A 13 -12.51 -1.63 11.68
N ARG A 14 -13.63 -1.62 10.93
CA ARG A 14 -14.74 -0.68 11.15
C ARG A 14 -15.41 -0.87 12.51
N LYS A 15 -15.65 -2.11 12.92
CA LYS A 15 -16.31 -2.41 14.19
C LYS A 15 -15.44 -1.96 15.37
N ILE A 16 -14.14 -2.30 15.29
CA ILE A 16 -13.14 -1.89 16.28
C ILE A 16 -13.10 -0.36 16.41
N LEU A 17 -13.07 0.38 15.30
CA LEU A 17 -13.05 1.85 15.35
C LEU A 17 -14.36 2.45 15.90
N ALA A 18 -15.51 1.82 15.62
CA ALA A 18 -16.80 2.28 16.12
C ALA A 18 -16.89 2.21 17.65
N ASP A 19 -16.14 1.31 18.29
CA ASP A 19 -16.09 1.19 19.74
C ASP A 19 -15.22 2.25 20.42
N VAL A 20 -14.34 2.92 19.67
CA VAL A 20 -13.31 3.82 20.25
C VAL A 20 -13.34 5.25 19.71
N CYS A 21 -14.19 5.56 18.72
CA CYS A 21 -14.34 6.90 18.18
C CYS A 21 -15.74 7.16 17.60
N GLU A 22 -16.10 8.43 17.46
CA GLU A 22 -17.39 8.90 16.92
C GLU A 22 -17.28 9.35 15.44
N ALA A 23 -16.22 8.95 14.75
CA ALA A 23 -16.01 9.27 13.34
C ALA A 23 -17.10 8.66 12.44
N ASP A 24 -17.41 9.29 11.30
CA ASP A 24 -18.27 8.67 10.29
C ASP A 24 -17.47 7.62 9.51
N LEU A 25 -17.55 6.36 9.96
CA LEU A 25 -16.82 5.24 9.35
C LEU A 25 -17.48 4.70 8.07
N THR A 26 -18.53 5.36 7.57
CA THR A 26 -19.19 5.04 6.29
C THR A 26 -18.57 5.78 5.11
N LEU A 27 -17.88 6.90 5.35
CA LEU A 27 -17.22 7.74 4.35
C LEU A 27 -16.33 6.93 3.39
N PRO A 28 -16.40 7.16 2.06
CA PRO A 28 -15.83 6.29 1.02
C PRO A 28 -14.30 6.18 1.04
N TRP A 29 -13.76 5.22 0.29
CA TRP A 29 -12.32 5.04 0.14
C TRP A 29 -11.62 6.34 -0.31
N LEU A 30 -10.40 6.58 0.20
CA LEU A 30 -9.59 7.80 0.05
C LEU A 30 -10.14 9.08 0.74
N THR A 31 -11.16 8.98 1.60
CA THR A 31 -11.49 10.09 2.50
C THR A 31 -10.58 10.15 3.71
N HIS A 32 -10.43 11.35 4.28
CA HIS A 32 -9.81 11.56 5.58
C HIS A 32 -10.71 12.35 6.51
N GLN A 33 -10.64 12.08 7.80
CA GLN A 33 -11.40 12.79 8.82
C GLN A 33 -10.63 12.86 10.14
N GLU A 34 -10.89 13.89 10.92
CA GLU A 34 -10.38 14.01 12.28
C GLU A 34 -11.38 13.39 13.26
N THR A 35 -10.87 12.84 14.35
CA THR A 35 -11.67 12.25 15.41
C THR A 35 -10.93 12.29 16.75
N ARG A 36 -11.53 11.71 17.79
CA ARG A 36 -10.87 11.46 19.07
C ARG A 36 -10.94 9.98 19.42
N ILE A 37 -9.80 9.43 19.86
CA ILE A 37 -9.69 8.09 20.43
C ILE A 37 -9.07 8.23 21.82
N ALA A 38 -9.67 7.63 22.84
CA ALA A 38 -9.25 7.80 24.24
C ALA A 38 -9.09 9.28 24.66
N GLY A 39 -9.98 10.15 24.15
CA GLY A 39 -9.94 11.60 24.40
C GLY A 39 -8.81 12.35 23.70
N ARG A 40 -7.99 11.70 22.87
CA ARG A 40 -6.84 12.29 22.16
C ARG A 40 -7.14 12.45 20.68
N TRP A 41 -6.53 13.45 20.04
CA TRP A 41 -6.75 13.72 18.62
C TRP A 41 -6.16 12.60 17.74
N ALA A 42 -6.91 12.21 16.70
CA ALA A 42 -6.43 11.32 15.65
C ALA A 42 -6.99 11.76 14.29
N LYS A 43 -6.24 11.49 13.23
CA LYS A 43 -6.71 11.62 11.85
C LYS A 43 -6.80 10.25 11.19
N LEU A 44 -8.00 9.88 10.79
CA LEU A 44 -8.26 8.63 10.09
C LEU A 44 -8.19 8.88 8.59
N VAL A 45 -7.43 8.06 7.87
CA VAL A 45 -7.37 8.05 6.40
C VAL A 45 -7.84 6.69 5.92
N ARG A 46 -8.95 6.64 5.15
CA ARG A 46 -9.53 5.38 4.67
C ARG A 46 -8.75 4.85 3.46
N VAL A 47 -7.60 4.25 3.75
CA VAL A 47 -6.68 3.59 2.81
C VAL A 47 -5.95 2.46 3.53
N SER A 48 -5.54 1.43 2.81
CA SER A 48 -4.81 0.29 3.38
C SER A 48 -3.89 -0.32 2.33
N PHE A 49 -2.60 -0.38 2.63
CA PHE A 49 -1.62 -1.03 1.76
C PHE A 49 -1.73 -2.57 1.78
N ALA A 50 -2.42 -3.14 2.77
CA ALA A 50 -2.81 -4.55 2.76
C ALA A 50 -3.94 -4.85 1.75
N GLY A 51 -4.58 -3.81 1.18
CA GLY A 51 -5.70 -3.92 0.24
C GLY A 51 -7.00 -4.49 0.81
N GLU A 52 -7.08 -4.60 2.13
CA GLU A 52 -8.31 -4.92 2.88
C GLU A 52 -9.00 -3.65 3.37
N LEU A 53 -10.24 -3.78 3.86
CA LEU A 53 -10.88 -2.69 4.60
C LEU A 53 -9.97 -2.24 5.74
N GLY A 54 -9.72 -0.94 5.85
CA GLY A 54 -8.87 -0.41 6.90
C GLY A 54 -8.68 1.10 6.86
N TRP A 55 -7.97 1.58 7.86
CA TRP A 55 -7.57 2.97 8.02
C TRP A 55 -6.11 3.05 8.43
N GLU A 56 -5.43 4.07 7.92
CA GLU A 56 -4.28 4.65 8.60
C GLU A 56 -4.77 5.59 9.70
N ILE A 57 -4.17 5.48 10.88
CA ILE A 57 -4.51 6.24 12.06
C ILE A 57 -3.30 7.10 12.40
N HIS A 58 -3.39 8.37 12.04
CA HIS A 58 -2.34 9.36 12.25
C HIS A 58 -2.55 10.06 13.59
N THR A 59 -1.54 10.07 14.45
CA THR A 59 -1.62 10.55 15.83
C THR A 59 -0.42 11.41 16.17
N ARG A 60 -0.53 12.30 17.16
CA ARG A 60 0.67 12.91 17.75
C ARG A 60 1.51 11.81 18.40
N VAL A 61 2.84 11.92 18.33
CA VAL A 61 3.74 10.88 18.87
C VAL A 61 3.41 10.59 20.35
N ASP A 62 3.27 11.63 21.18
CA ASP A 62 2.95 11.51 22.61
C ASP A 62 1.60 10.85 22.91
N ASP A 63 0.66 10.92 21.98
CA ASP A 63 -0.69 10.32 22.11
C ASP A 63 -0.75 8.87 21.59
N THR A 64 0.27 8.44 20.84
CA THR A 64 0.25 7.20 20.04
C THR A 64 0.04 5.97 20.90
N ALA A 65 0.76 5.85 22.03
CA ALA A 65 0.66 4.69 22.92
C ALA A 65 -0.75 4.52 23.51
N ALA A 66 -1.33 5.60 24.03
CA ALA A 66 -2.67 5.57 24.62
C ALA A 66 -3.76 5.25 23.57
N ILE A 67 -3.61 5.74 22.34
CA ILE A 67 -4.53 5.44 21.24
C ILE A 67 -4.37 3.98 20.80
N PHE A 68 -3.13 3.48 20.67
CA PHE A 68 -2.85 2.08 20.35
C PHE A 68 -3.49 1.14 21.38
N ASP A 69 -3.28 1.39 22.68
CA ASP A 69 -3.84 0.57 23.75
C ASP A 69 -5.36 0.55 23.73
N ALA A 70 -6.01 1.69 23.47
CA ALA A 70 -7.47 1.76 23.35
C ALA A 70 -8.01 0.93 22.17
N ILE A 71 -7.36 1.01 21.00
CA ILE A 71 -7.72 0.22 19.82
C ILE A 71 -7.49 -1.27 20.10
N CYS A 72 -6.35 -1.62 20.71
CA CYS A 72 -6.02 -3.00 21.06
C CYS A 72 -7.05 -3.59 22.02
N ALA A 73 -7.40 -2.87 23.09
CA ALA A 73 -8.40 -3.29 24.06
C ALA A 73 -9.77 -3.53 23.41
N ALA A 74 -10.26 -2.58 22.60
CA ALA A 74 -11.51 -2.76 21.86
C ALA A 74 -11.44 -3.93 20.87
N GLY A 75 -10.30 -4.12 20.22
CA GLY A 75 -10.11 -5.17 19.22
C GLY A 75 -9.98 -6.60 19.76
N GLN A 76 -9.78 -6.80 21.08
CA GLN A 76 -9.58 -8.14 21.65
C GLN A 76 -10.74 -9.10 21.32
N HIS A 77 -11.97 -8.66 21.53
CA HIS A 77 -13.16 -9.48 21.27
C HIS A 77 -13.46 -9.65 19.77
N HIS A 78 -12.80 -8.88 18.91
CA HIS A 78 -12.82 -9.02 17.45
C HIS A 78 -11.67 -9.87 16.90
N GLY A 79 -10.80 -10.41 17.77
CA GLY A 79 -9.63 -11.20 17.38
C GLY A 79 -8.49 -10.37 16.76
N LEU A 80 -8.41 -9.07 17.11
CA LEU A 80 -7.32 -8.19 16.65
C LEU A 80 -5.97 -8.75 17.08
N LYS A 81 -5.00 -8.75 16.15
CA LYS A 81 -3.63 -9.16 16.38
C LYS A 81 -2.67 -8.17 15.72
N PRO A 82 -1.49 -7.93 16.31
CA PRO A 82 -0.45 -7.19 15.62
C PRO A 82 0.05 -7.98 14.41
N PHE A 83 0.42 -7.27 13.34
CA PHE A 83 1.08 -7.84 12.18
C PHE A 83 2.29 -6.98 11.80
N GLY A 84 3.31 -7.63 11.26
CA GLY A 84 4.57 -7.00 10.89
C GLY A 84 4.69 -6.74 9.40
N MET A 85 5.85 -6.18 9.02
CA MET A 85 6.13 -5.78 7.64
C MET A 85 6.10 -6.95 6.65
N TYR A 86 6.53 -8.16 7.03
CA TYR A 86 6.51 -9.31 6.11
C TYR A 86 5.10 -9.75 5.74
N ALA A 87 4.17 -9.76 6.70
CA ALA A 87 2.77 -10.02 6.38
C ALA A 87 2.18 -8.91 5.50
N LEU A 88 2.53 -7.64 5.74
CA LEU A 88 2.11 -6.53 4.89
C LEU A 88 2.66 -6.65 3.46
N ASP A 89 3.91 -7.08 3.31
CA ASP A 89 4.56 -7.25 2.01
C ASP A 89 3.94 -8.40 1.20
N SER A 90 3.59 -9.50 1.86
CA SER A 90 2.82 -10.58 1.21
C SER A 90 1.43 -10.08 0.76
N LEU A 91 0.69 -9.41 1.65
CA LEU A 91 -0.66 -8.91 1.33
C LEU A 91 -0.66 -7.89 0.18
N ARG A 92 0.29 -6.94 0.17
CA ARG A 92 0.34 -5.92 -0.88
C ARG A 92 0.72 -6.53 -2.25
N LEU A 93 1.51 -7.60 -2.26
CA LEU A 93 1.89 -8.32 -3.48
C LEU A 93 0.67 -8.94 -4.14
N GLU A 94 -0.19 -9.61 -3.38
CA GLU A 94 -1.44 -10.19 -3.89
C GLU A 94 -2.38 -9.13 -4.51
N LYS A 95 -2.33 -7.90 -4.01
CA LYS A 95 -3.12 -6.77 -4.51
C LYS A 95 -2.45 -6.05 -5.69
N GLY A 96 -1.24 -6.46 -6.06
CA GLY A 96 -0.44 -5.84 -7.11
C GLY A 96 -0.02 -4.41 -6.76
N TYR A 97 0.11 -4.06 -5.48
CA TYR A 97 0.58 -2.73 -5.09
C TYR A 97 2.09 -2.62 -5.25
N ARG A 98 2.50 -1.53 -5.91
CA ARG A 98 3.90 -1.23 -6.18
C ARG A 98 4.52 -0.54 -4.98
N THR A 99 5.75 -0.90 -4.64
CA THR A 99 6.52 -0.25 -3.57
C THR A 99 7.66 0.61 -4.13
N TRP A 100 7.93 1.75 -3.49
CA TRP A 100 9.06 2.61 -3.85
C TRP A 100 10.39 1.96 -3.48
N LYS A 101 11.38 2.05 -4.38
CA LYS A 101 12.70 1.35 -4.33
C LYS A 101 12.65 -0.18 -4.49
N GLY A 102 11.48 -0.75 -4.77
CA GLY A 102 11.34 -2.12 -5.29
C GLY A 102 10.80 -2.06 -6.72
N ASP A 103 9.50 -1.84 -6.85
CA ASP A 103 8.80 -1.83 -8.14
C ASP A 103 8.82 -0.45 -8.84
N LEU A 104 9.07 0.61 -8.06
CA LEU A 104 9.16 1.99 -8.55
C LEU A 104 10.56 2.53 -8.28
N SER A 105 11.27 2.87 -9.34
CA SER A 105 12.55 3.57 -9.31
C SER A 105 12.60 4.63 -10.42
N THR A 106 13.73 5.33 -10.53
CA THR A 106 13.99 6.23 -11.66
C THR A 106 14.33 5.50 -12.96
N ASP A 107 14.52 4.17 -12.89
CA ASP A 107 14.92 3.34 -14.04
C ASP A 107 13.73 2.94 -14.90
N TYR A 108 12.51 3.02 -14.35
CA TYR A 108 11.27 2.69 -15.05
C TYR A 108 10.36 3.91 -15.15
N SER A 109 9.66 4.02 -16.28
CA SER A 109 8.58 4.99 -16.39
C SER A 109 7.32 4.53 -15.67
N ILE A 110 6.42 5.47 -15.37
CA ILE A 110 5.12 5.14 -14.77
C ILE A 110 4.26 4.26 -15.70
N LEU A 111 4.47 4.34 -17.03
CA LEU A 111 3.77 3.51 -18.00
C LEU A 111 4.34 2.09 -18.01
N GLN A 112 5.65 1.95 -17.94
CA GLN A 112 6.31 0.64 -17.78
C GLN A 112 5.86 -0.04 -16.49
N GLY A 113 5.67 0.72 -15.40
CA GLY A 113 5.12 0.23 -14.14
C GLY A 113 3.64 -0.20 -14.18
N GLY A 114 2.93 0.02 -15.31
CA GLY A 114 1.51 -0.26 -15.45
C GLY A 114 0.61 0.69 -14.65
N LEU A 115 1.10 1.88 -14.32
CA LEU A 115 0.42 2.86 -13.46
C LEU A 115 -0.19 4.03 -14.26
N GLU A 116 -0.45 3.83 -15.55
CA GLU A 116 -1.06 4.85 -16.44
C GLU A 116 -2.36 5.42 -15.87
N ARG A 117 -3.17 4.59 -15.18
CA ARG A 117 -4.43 5.00 -14.55
C ARG A 117 -4.28 6.18 -13.58
N PHE A 118 -3.11 6.38 -13.00
CA PHE A 118 -2.82 7.47 -12.05
C PHE A 118 -2.30 8.74 -12.73
N VAL A 119 -2.09 8.73 -14.05
CA VAL A 119 -1.63 9.89 -14.82
C VAL A 119 -2.82 10.72 -15.28
N LYS A 120 -2.89 11.98 -14.82
CA LYS A 120 -3.90 12.94 -15.25
C LYS A 120 -3.44 13.70 -16.51
N TRP A 121 -3.72 13.13 -17.68
CA TRP A 121 -3.25 13.65 -18.98
C TRP A 121 -3.80 15.05 -19.32
N GLU A 122 -4.99 15.37 -18.81
CA GLU A 122 -5.68 16.64 -19.03
C GLU A 122 -5.05 17.78 -18.23
N LYS A 123 -4.22 17.50 -17.23
CA LYS A 123 -3.49 18.54 -16.49
C LYS A 123 -2.63 19.32 -17.50
N PRO A 124 -2.73 20.65 -17.60
CA PRO A 124 -2.05 21.42 -18.65
C PRO A 124 -0.57 21.09 -18.78
N ASP A 125 0.13 21.06 -17.64
CA ASP A 125 1.54 20.67 -17.56
C ASP A 125 1.87 19.94 -16.26
N PHE A 126 2.88 19.06 -16.32
CA PHE A 126 3.56 18.46 -15.18
C PHE A 126 4.92 17.92 -15.61
N ARG A 127 5.86 17.83 -14.65
CA ARG A 127 7.19 17.29 -14.88
C ARG A 127 7.12 15.90 -15.52
N GLY A 128 7.68 15.77 -16.72
CA GLY A 128 7.70 14.51 -17.48
C GLY A 128 6.52 14.29 -18.42
N LYS A 129 5.54 15.20 -18.51
CA LYS A 129 4.34 15.04 -19.37
C LYS A 129 4.70 14.74 -20.83
N ALA A 130 5.54 15.57 -21.46
CA ALA A 130 5.92 15.39 -22.86
C ALA A 130 6.62 14.05 -23.10
N ALA A 131 7.53 13.64 -22.20
CA ALA A 131 8.21 12.36 -22.29
C ALA A 131 7.24 11.17 -22.18
N LEU A 132 6.29 11.23 -21.24
CA LEU A 132 5.27 10.19 -21.06
C LEU A 132 4.27 10.14 -22.22
N GLN A 133 3.90 11.28 -22.82
CA GLN A 133 3.05 11.31 -24.01
C GLN A 133 3.76 10.66 -25.21
N ASN A 134 5.05 10.97 -25.39
CA ASN A 134 5.85 10.34 -26.44
C ASN A 134 6.00 8.82 -26.22
N GLU A 135 6.31 8.37 -25.01
CA GLU A 135 6.37 6.94 -24.70
C GLU A 135 5.02 6.24 -24.93
N LYS A 136 3.90 6.88 -24.54
CA LYS A 136 2.55 6.35 -24.78
C LYS A 136 2.26 6.16 -26.28
N GLN A 137 2.72 7.08 -27.13
CA GLN A 137 2.56 6.96 -28.59
C GLN A 137 3.45 5.87 -29.19
N GLN A 138 4.69 5.72 -28.71
CA GLN A 138 5.64 4.73 -29.21
C GLN A 138 5.38 3.32 -28.68
N GLY A 139 4.73 3.20 -27.53
CA GLY A 139 4.58 1.96 -26.78
C GLY A 139 5.73 1.72 -25.81
N VAL A 140 5.41 1.14 -24.66
CA VAL A 140 6.42 0.79 -23.63
C VAL A 140 7.29 -0.38 -24.10
N LYS A 141 8.61 -0.26 -23.89
CA LYS A 141 9.57 -1.33 -24.22
C LYS A 141 9.64 -2.44 -23.17
N LYS A 142 9.17 -2.15 -21.96
CA LYS A 142 9.12 -3.06 -20.81
C LYS A 142 7.79 -2.87 -20.10
N ARG A 143 7.28 -3.91 -19.44
CA ARG A 143 6.04 -3.84 -18.69
C ARG A 143 6.16 -4.62 -17.39
N PHE A 144 5.69 -4.01 -16.31
CA PHE A 144 5.48 -4.69 -15.03
C PHE A 144 4.41 -5.76 -15.20
N VAL A 145 4.72 -6.97 -14.75
CA VAL A 145 3.80 -8.11 -14.74
C VAL A 145 3.85 -8.79 -13.38
N THR A 146 2.74 -9.40 -12.99
CA THR A 146 2.70 -10.31 -11.84
C THR A 146 2.97 -11.72 -12.35
N LEU A 147 3.86 -12.44 -11.67
CA LEU A 147 4.20 -13.82 -11.98
C LEU A 147 3.90 -14.70 -10.77
N VAL A 148 3.47 -15.93 -11.02
CA VAL A 148 3.38 -16.99 -10.03
C VAL A 148 4.47 -17.99 -10.36
N VAL A 149 5.35 -18.28 -9.39
CA VAL A 149 6.38 -19.32 -9.56
C VAL A 149 5.71 -20.66 -9.27
N GLU A 150 5.57 -21.49 -10.30
CA GLU A 150 5.05 -22.85 -10.13
C GLU A 150 6.11 -23.74 -9.50
N ASN A 151 5.73 -24.51 -8.48
CA ASN A 151 6.61 -25.43 -7.75
C ASN A 151 7.90 -24.77 -7.21
N PRO A 152 7.79 -23.71 -6.37
CA PRO A 152 8.95 -22.93 -5.91
C PRO A 152 9.89 -23.70 -4.94
N GLY A 153 9.48 -24.87 -4.45
CA GLY A 153 10.18 -25.58 -3.39
C GLY A 153 10.08 -24.79 -2.08
N ASP A 154 11.21 -24.63 -1.38
CA ASP A 154 11.29 -23.94 -0.08
C ASP A 154 11.75 -22.47 -0.20
N CYS A 155 11.78 -21.91 -1.41
CA CYS A 155 12.36 -20.59 -1.67
C CYS A 155 11.39 -19.66 -2.42
N ASP A 156 11.26 -18.42 -1.93
CA ASP A 156 10.62 -17.33 -2.66
C ASP A 156 11.58 -16.70 -3.67
N ALA A 157 11.04 -16.00 -4.67
CA ALA A 157 11.84 -15.28 -5.66
C ALA A 157 12.57 -14.08 -5.03
N PRO A 158 13.92 -14.07 -4.98
CA PRO A 158 14.66 -12.95 -4.41
C PRO A 158 14.51 -11.67 -5.21
N TYR A 159 14.68 -10.52 -4.56
CA TYR A 159 14.79 -9.22 -5.21
C TYR A 159 15.89 -9.22 -6.29
N MET A 160 15.59 -8.66 -7.47
CA MET A 160 16.49 -8.54 -8.62
C MET A 160 16.97 -9.88 -9.20
N SER A 161 16.20 -10.95 -9.02
CA SER A 161 16.45 -12.21 -9.70
C SER A 161 16.14 -12.10 -11.18
N THR A 162 16.93 -12.75 -12.01
CA THR A 162 16.79 -12.66 -13.47
C THR A 162 15.62 -13.50 -13.96
N LEU A 163 14.80 -12.91 -14.84
CA LEU A 163 13.75 -13.61 -15.57
C LEU A 163 14.34 -14.10 -16.90
N TRP A 164 14.22 -15.40 -17.17
CA TRP A 164 14.75 -16.03 -18.38
C TRP A 164 13.63 -16.51 -19.30
N HIS A 165 13.85 -16.34 -20.60
CA HIS A 165 13.01 -16.91 -21.66
C HIS A 165 13.92 -17.36 -22.81
N ASP A 166 13.80 -18.63 -23.23
CA ASP A 166 14.60 -19.23 -24.31
C ASP A 166 16.12 -19.00 -24.18
N GLY A 167 16.65 -19.12 -22.97
CA GLY A 167 18.08 -18.96 -22.68
C GLY A 167 18.57 -17.52 -22.66
N GLN A 168 17.68 -16.53 -22.67
CA GLN A 168 18.01 -15.11 -22.57
C GLN A 168 17.37 -14.46 -21.35
N ILE A 169 18.08 -13.50 -20.73
CA ILE A 169 17.52 -12.66 -19.68
C ILE A 169 16.59 -11.63 -20.32
N VAL A 170 15.33 -11.61 -19.88
CA VAL A 170 14.28 -10.71 -20.40
C VAL A 170 13.76 -9.74 -19.35
N GLY A 171 14.24 -9.83 -18.12
CA GLY A 171 13.89 -8.90 -17.06
C GLY A 171 14.38 -9.35 -15.69
N GLU A 172 13.76 -8.80 -14.66
CA GLU A 172 14.12 -8.98 -13.28
C GLU A 172 12.88 -8.94 -12.39
N THR A 173 12.91 -9.67 -11.30
CA THR A 173 11.93 -9.55 -10.22
C THR A 173 12.20 -8.27 -9.43
N THR A 174 11.17 -7.47 -9.19
CA THR A 174 11.28 -6.24 -8.38
C THR A 174 10.77 -6.42 -6.95
N SER A 175 9.96 -7.44 -6.72
CA SER A 175 9.45 -7.87 -5.41
C SER A 175 9.09 -9.36 -5.46
N GLY A 176 9.05 -10.02 -4.30
CA GLY A 176 8.67 -11.43 -4.15
C GLY A 176 8.42 -11.77 -2.69
N GLY A 177 7.73 -12.88 -2.46
CA GLY A 177 7.34 -13.40 -1.15
C GLY A 177 6.18 -14.37 -1.29
#